data_AF-A0A2S7EKT6-F1
#
_entry.id   AF-A0A2S7EKT6-F1
#
_cell.length_a   1.000
_cell.length_b   1.000
_cell.length_c   1.000
_cell.angle_alpha   90.00
_cell.angle_beta   90.00
_cell.angle_gamma   90.00
#
_symmetry.space_group_name_H-M   'P 1'
#
loop_
_entity.id
_entity.type
_entity.pdbx_description
1 polymer ?
#
loop_
_entity_poly.entity_id
_entity_poly.type
_entity_poly.pdbx_seq_one_letter_code
_entity_poly.pdbx_strand_id
1 'polypeptide(L)'
;MLGVLMVCGVVPLHAAKAQEGEDPALTAGLVQCPDAAPFVRTQQQAKARAEAAQASAIAAPSVPELRACLLEMERVDQQVRNGDWSQAAVSRMVAVDAAHLPQIRRIVAEHNRLPSAAQVGRDDGVAASCSMPMLIRPSRSGC
;
A
#
# COMPACT_ATOMS: atom_id res chain seq x y z
N MET A 1 46.47 -8.92 -44.19
CA MET A 1 45.30 -9.52 -43.50
C MET A 1 44.84 -8.51 -42.45
N LEU A 2 43.97 -7.57 -42.84
CA LEU A 2 43.43 -6.53 -41.95
C LEU A 2 42.32 -7.13 -41.08
N GLY A 3 42.47 -7.02 -39.76
CA GLY A 3 41.46 -7.42 -38.78
C GLY A 3 40.36 -6.37 -38.65
N VAL A 4 39.12 -6.81 -38.81
CA VAL A 4 37.90 -6.01 -38.62
C VAL A 4 37.59 -5.95 -37.13
N LEU A 5 37.74 -4.78 -36.50
CA LEU A 5 37.20 -4.51 -35.17
C LEU A 5 35.72 -4.13 -35.31
N MET A 6 34.84 -5.08 -34.97
CA MET A 6 33.40 -4.85 -34.83
C MET A 6 33.15 -4.15 -33.49
N VAL A 7 32.94 -2.84 -33.53
CA VAL A 7 32.52 -2.06 -32.36
C VAL A 7 31.01 -2.30 -32.17
N CYS A 8 30.65 -3.11 -31.17
CA CYS A 8 29.28 -3.21 -30.70
C CYS A 8 28.89 -1.88 -30.04
N GLY A 9 28.10 -1.07 -30.75
CA GLY A 9 27.47 0.11 -30.18
C GLY A 9 26.46 -0.32 -29.11
N VAL A 10 26.77 -0.03 -27.85
CA VAL A 10 25.82 -0.16 -26.74
C VAL A 10 24.85 1.01 -26.88
N VAL A 11 23.64 0.74 -27.37
CA VAL A 11 22.54 1.71 -27.38
C VAL A 11 22.14 1.98 -25.93
N PRO A 12 22.25 3.22 -25.42
CA PRO A 12 21.75 3.54 -24.09
C PRO A 12 20.22 3.36 -24.09
N LEU A 13 19.78 2.37 -23.31
CA LEU A 13 18.39 2.12 -22.98
C LEU A 13 17.88 3.34 -22.20
N HIS A 14 17.37 4.34 -22.91
CA HIS A 14 16.69 5.45 -22.28
C HIS A 14 15.42 4.88 -21.64
N ALA A 15 15.40 4.87 -20.30
CA ALA A 15 14.18 4.68 -19.54
C ALA A 15 13.23 5.83 -19.89
N ALA A 16 12.46 5.65 -20.96
CA ALA A 16 11.37 6.52 -21.29
C ALA A 16 10.44 6.54 -20.07
N LYS A 17 10.33 7.71 -19.43
CA LYS A 17 9.26 7.94 -18.48
C LYS A 17 7.95 7.69 -19.24
N ALA A 18 7.24 6.64 -18.88
CA ALA A 18 5.89 6.39 -19.38
C ALA A 18 5.08 7.66 -19.09
N GLN A 19 4.72 8.37 -20.15
CA GLN A 19 3.99 9.61 -20.05
C GLN A 19 2.56 9.26 -19.61
N GLU A 20 2.20 9.59 -18.37
CA GLU A 20 0.84 9.47 -17.82
C GLU A 20 -0.14 10.51 -18.44
N GLY A 21 0.00 10.77 -19.74
CA GLY A 21 -0.96 11.52 -20.53
C GLY A 21 -1.91 10.52 -21.20
N GLU A 22 -3.20 10.61 -20.89
CA GLU A 22 -4.25 9.83 -21.56
C GLU A 22 -4.19 10.16 -23.06
N ASP A 23 -3.64 9.24 -23.88
CA ASP A 23 -3.51 9.43 -25.33
C ASP A 23 -4.93 9.41 -25.96
N PRO A 24 -5.41 10.53 -26.51
CA PRO A 24 -6.73 10.61 -27.11
C PRO A 24 -6.86 9.68 -28.32
N ALA A 25 -5.77 9.44 -29.05
CA ALA A 25 -5.76 8.56 -30.22
C ALA A 25 -5.89 7.09 -29.80
N LEU A 26 -5.20 6.68 -28.73
CA LEU A 26 -5.35 5.36 -28.14
C LEU A 26 -6.78 5.15 -27.64
N THR A 27 -7.35 6.14 -26.95
CA THR A 27 -8.72 6.07 -26.41
C THR A 27 -9.75 5.94 -27.53
N ALA A 28 -9.61 6.72 -28.61
CA ALA A 28 -10.47 6.64 -29.78
C ALA A 28 -10.36 5.28 -30.51
N GLY A 29 -9.15 4.71 -30.60
CA GLY A 29 -8.92 3.39 -31.17
C GLY A 29 -9.56 2.26 -30.34
N LEU A 30 -9.47 2.34 -29.01
CA LEU A 30 -10.06 1.34 -28.11
C LEU A 30 -11.59 1.31 -28.16
N VAL A 31 -12.25 2.44 -28.47
CA VAL A 31 -13.71 2.51 -28.65
C VAL A 31 -14.18 1.72 -29.89
N GLN A 32 -13.32 1.57 -30.90
CA GLN A 32 -13.66 0.85 -32.13
C GLN A 32 -13.51 -0.67 -32.00
N CYS A 33 -12.92 -1.16 -30.89
CA CYS A 33 -12.63 -2.58 -30.66
C CYS A 33 -13.54 -3.15 -29.57
N PRO A 34 -14.55 -3.97 -29.90
CA PRO A 34 -15.46 -4.57 -28.90
C PRO A 34 -14.71 -5.38 -27.83
N ASP A 35 -13.65 -6.08 -28.24
CA ASP A 35 -12.82 -6.90 -27.34
C ASP A 35 -11.96 -6.07 -26.37
N ALA A 36 -11.81 -4.76 -26.62
CA ALA A 36 -11.10 -3.85 -25.73
C ALA A 36 -11.99 -3.24 -24.63
N ALA A 37 -13.31 -3.42 -24.70
CA ALA A 37 -14.26 -2.96 -23.68
C ALA A 37 -13.88 -3.35 -22.22
N PRO A 38 -13.44 -4.59 -21.91
CA PRO A 38 -13.01 -4.93 -20.56
C PRO A 38 -11.80 -4.10 -20.10
N PHE A 39 -10.82 -3.88 -20.99
CA PHE A 39 -9.63 -3.08 -20.70
C PHE A 39 -9.99 -1.63 -20.40
N VAL A 40 -10.83 -1.00 -21.25
CA VAL A 40 -11.32 0.37 -21.04
C VAL A 40 -12.05 0.49 -19.70
N ARG A 41 -12.90 -0.47 -19.35
CA ARG A 41 -13.62 -0.49 -18.06
C ARG A 41 -12.66 -0.55 -16.88
N THR A 42 -11.64 -1.40 -16.93
CA THR A 42 -10.63 -1.48 -15.86
C THR A 42 -9.83 -0.19 -15.71
N GLN A 43 -9.47 0.46 -16.83
CA GLN A 43 -8.78 1.75 -16.80
C GLN A 43 -9.64 2.84 -16.17
N GLN A 44 -10.91 2.96 -16.58
CA GLN A 44 -11.85 3.92 -16.00
C GLN A 44 -12.06 3.69 -14.49
N GLN A 45 -12.15 2.42 -14.06
CA GLN A 45 -12.23 2.10 -12.64
C GLN A 45 -10.96 2.48 -11.88
N ALA A 46 -9.78 2.27 -12.46
CA ALA A 46 -8.52 2.70 -11.86
C ALA A 46 -8.43 4.23 -11.72
N LYS A 47 -8.82 4.96 -12.77
CA LYS A 47 -8.90 6.43 -12.77
C LYS A 47 -9.86 6.94 -11.69
N ALA A 48 -11.08 6.41 -11.63
CA ALA A 48 -12.06 6.78 -10.62
C ALA A 48 -11.56 6.50 -9.18
N ARG A 49 -10.84 5.40 -8.97
CA ARG A 49 -10.20 5.11 -7.67
C ARG A 49 -9.10 6.11 -7.34
N ALA A 50 -8.29 6.49 -8.32
CA ALA A 50 -7.23 7.49 -8.14
C ALA A 50 -7.80 8.88 -7.80
N GLU A 51 -8.85 9.31 -8.51
CA GLU A 51 -9.55 10.58 -8.25
C GLU A 51 -10.21 10.57 -6.86
N ALA A 52 -10.92 9.50 -6.49
CA ALA A 52 -11.49 9.35 -5.16
C ALA A 52 -10.42 9.36 -4.06
N ALA A 53 -9.27 8.72 -4.31
CA ALA A 53 -8.14 8.76 -3.39
C ALA A 53 -7.58 10.18 -3.26
N GLN A 54 -7.47 10.96 -4.35
CA GLN A 54 -7.02 12.36 -4.30
C GLN A 54 -7.99 13.24 -3.52
N ALA A 55 -9.30 13.11 -3.74
CA ALA A 55 -10.31 13.83 -2.98
C ALA A 55 -10.21 13.52 -1.47
N SER A 56 -9.94 12.27 -1.09
CA SER A 56 -9.75 11.90 0.32
C SER A 56 -8.49 12.49 0.97
N ALA A 57 -7.48 12.92 0.19
CA ALA A 57 -6.27 13.53 0.72
C ALA A 57 -6.49 14.95 1.26
N ILE A 58 -7.60 15.60 0.86
CA ILE A 58 -7.94 16.97 1.28
C ILE A 58 -8.84 16.93 2.54
N ALA A 59 -9.48 15.80 2.82
CA ALA A 59 -10.38 15.64 3.96
C ALA A 59 -9.61 15.22 5.22
N ALA A 60 -10.02 15.75 6.38
CA ALA A 60 -9.50 15.28 7.65
C ALA A 60 -9.88 13.80 7.89
N PRO A 61 -8.95 12.95 8.35
CA PRO A 61 -9.24 11.55 8.63
C PRO A 61 -10.23 11.41 9.80
N SER A 62 -11.10 10.41 9.73
CA SER A 62 -12.11 10.16 10.77
C SER A 62 -11.59 9.40 12.00
N VAL A 63 -10.45 8.71 11.89
CA VAL A 63 -9.81 7.91 12.95
C VAL A 63 -8.28 8.12 12.92
N PRO A 64 -7.77 9.35 13.13
CA PRO A 64 -6.34 9.67 13.02
C PRO A 64 -5.46 8.89 14.00
N GLU A 65 -5.97 8.49 15.17
CA GLU A 65 -5.24 7.71 16.17
C GLU A 65 -4.95 6.28 15.70
N LEU A 66 -5.81 5.69 14.87
CA LEU A 66 -5.57 4.37 14.29
C LEU A 66 -4.36 4.38 13.35
N ARG A 67 -4.10 5.51 12.70
CA ARG A 67 -2.90 5.73 11.87
C ARG A 67 -1.61 5.53 12.67
N ALA A 68 -1.53 6.16 13.84
CA ALA A 68 -0.37 6.05 14.74
C ALA A 68 -0.07 4.58 15.06
N CYS A 69 -1.13 3.80 15.30
CA CYS A 69 -0.98 2.41 15.64
C CYS A 69 -0.53 1.54 14.46
N LEU A 70 -1.10 1.74 13.28
CA LEU A 70 -0.70 1.02 12.06
C LEU A 70 0.76 1.33 11.69
N LEU A 71 1.18 2.59 11.81
CA LEU A 71 2.56 3.00 11.54
C LEU A 71 3.56 2.42 12.53
N GLU A 72 3.20 2.31 13.82
CA GLU A 72 4.08 1.69 14.80
C GLU A 72 4.21 0.18 14.55
N MET A 73 3.12 -0.51 14.20
CA MET A 73 3.16 -1.92 13.83
C MET A 73 4.03 -2.14 12.59
N GLU A 74 3.86 -1.29 11.56
CA GLU A 74 4.72 -1.31 10.37
C GLU A 74 6.19 -1.08 10.73
N ARG A 75 6.50 -0.07 11.55
CA ARG A 75 7.87 0.22 11.98
C ARG A 75 8.52 -0.99 12.63
N VAL A 76 7.80 -1.70 13.49
CA VAL A 76 8.27 -2.92 14.15
C VAL A 76 8.44 -4.07 13.16
N ASP A 77 7.50 -4.28 12.26
CA ASP A 77 7.61 -5.28 11.18
C ASP A 77 8.82 -5.02 10.28
N GLN A 78 9.04 -3.76 9.91
CA GLN A 78 10.18 -3.36 9.07
C GLN A 78 11.52 -3.55 9.77
N GLN A 79 11.61 -3.32 11.08
CA GLN A 79 12.85 -3.59 11.83
C GLN A 79 13.28 -5.05 11.76
N VAL A 80 12.34 -5.99 11.83
CA VAL A 80 12.67 -7.42 11.75
C VAL A 80 12.86 -7.91 10.31
N ARG A 81 12.20 -7.28 9.34
CA ARG A 81 12.32 -7.63 7.90
C ARG A 81 13.56 -7.04 7.22
N ASN A 82 14.07 -5.91 7.70
CA ASN A 82 15.29 -5.28 7.19
C ASN A 82 16.58 -5.91 7.73
N GLY A 83 16.47 -6.95 8.57
CA GLY A 83 17.62 -7.68 9.12
C GLY A 83 18.18 -8.74 8.15
N ASP A 84 19.02 -9.62 8.69
CA ASP A 84 19.46 -10.82 7.98
C ASP A 84 18.32 -11.86 7.86
N TRP A 85 18.54 -12.89 7.03
CA TRP A 85 17.60 -13.99 6.82
C TRP A 85 17.98 -15.26 7.59
N SER A 86 18.72 -15.13 8.69
CA SER A 86 19.05 -16.27 9.53
C SER A 86 17.80 -16.92 10.12
N GLN A 87 17.87 -18.19 10.52
CA GLN A 87 16.77 -18.87 11.20
C GLN A 87 16.29 -18.10 12.45
N ALA A 88 17.22 -17.46 13.16
CA ALA A 88 16.90 -16.62 14.31
C ALA A 88 16.10 -15.37 13.89
N ALA A 89 16.45 -14.73 12.79
CA ALA A 89 15.70 -13.58 12.25
C ALA A 89 14.30 -13.97 11.77
N VAL A 90 14.18 -15.08 11.06
CA VAL A 90 12.87 -15.62 10.64
C VAL A 90 12.01 -15.93 11.85
N SER A 91 12.58 -16.51 12.91
CA SER A 91 11.84 -16.79 14.15
C SER A 91 11.34 -15.51 14.83
N ARG A 92 12.13 -14.44 14.79
CA ARG A 92 11.70 -13.11 15.29
C ARG A 92 10.58 -12.52 14.43
N MET A 93 10.67 -12.59 13.10
CA MET A 93 9.59 -12.16 12.21
C MET A 93 8.27 -12.87 12.54
N VAL A 94 8.30 -14.20 12.69
CA VAL A 94 7.11 -14.98 13.04
C VAL A 94 6.54 -14.55 14.40
N ALA A 95 7.39 -14.27 15.39
CA ALA A 95 6.94 -13.80 16.70
C ALA A 95 6.28 -12.42 16.64
N VAL A 96 6.84 -11.50 15.84
CA VAL A 96 6.24 -10.17 15.61
C VAL A 96 4.90 -10.29 14.86
N ASP A 97 4.85 -11.06 13.77
CA ASP A 97 3.62 -11.30 13.01
C ASP A 97 2.54 -11.90 13.93
N ALA A 98 2.90 -12.85 14.80
CA ALA A 98 1.98 -13.47 15.77
C ALA A 98 1.46 -12.47 16.82
N ALA A 99 2.26 -11.49 17.22
CA ALA A 99 1.86 -10.43 18.15
C ALA A 99 0.92 -9.41 17.49
N HIS A 100 1.15 -9.08 16.22
CA HIS A 100 0.38 -8.09 15.47
C HIS A 100 -0.94 -8.64 14.91
N LEU A 101 -1.00 -9.93 14.57
CA LEU A 101 -2.17 -10.52 13.91
C LEU A 101 -3.49 -10.39 14.71
N PRO A 102 -3.54 -10.61 16.05
CA PRO A 102 -4.76 -10.39 16.83
C PRO A 102 -5.25 -8.94 16.76
N GLN A 103 -4.33 -7.98 16.73
CA GLN A 103 -4.66 -6.56 16.65
C GLN A 103 -5.22 -6.20 15.27
N ILE A 104 -4.62 -6.69 14.18
CA ILE A 104 -5.15 -6.51 12.83
C ILE A 104 -6.56 -7.10 12.73
N ARG A 105 -6.79 -8.29 13.28
CA ARG A 105 -8.12 -8.93 13.30
C ARG A 105 -9.15 -8.08 14.04
N ARG A 106 -8.77 -7.49 15.17
CA ARG A 106 -9.64 -6.59 15.94
C ARG A 106 -10.00 -5.34 15.14
N ILE A 107 -9.01 -4.68 14.53
CA ILE A 107 -9.23 -3.50 13.69
C ILE A 107 -10.19 -3.82 12.53
N VAL A 108 -9.98 -4.94 11.85
CA VAL A 108 -10.87 -5.37 10.75
C VAL A 108 -12.28 -5.66 11.25
N ALA A 109 -12.43 -6.29 12.41
CA ALA A 109 -13.74 -6.57 13.00
C ALA A 109 -14.48 -5.30 13.42
N GLU A 110 -13.79 -4.33 14.02
CA GLU A 110 -14.38 -3.05 14.46
C GLU A 110 -14.87 -2.20 13.28
N HIS A 111 -14.22 -2.30 12.12
CA HIS A 111 -14.57 -1.52 10.93
C HIS A 111 -15.31 -2.32 9.84
N ASN A 112 -15.55 -3.62 10.04
CA ASN A 112 -16.09 -4.58 9.05
C ASN A 112 -15.29 -4.70 7.75
N ARG A 113 -14.05 -4.17 7.72
CA ARG A 113 -13.12 -4.16 6.59
C ARG A 113 -11.76 -3.61 7.05
N LEU A 114 -10.76 -3.65 6.16
CA LEU A 114 -9.52 -2.90 6.37
C LEU A 114 -9.81 -1.39 6.37
N PRO A 115 -9.19 -0.62 7.29
CA PRO A 115 -9.34 0.84 7.32
C PRO A 115 -8.92 1.48 6.01
N SER A 116 -9.69 2.47 5.54
CA SER A 116 -9.36 3.22 4.32
C SER A 116 -8.53 4.47 4.62
N ALA A 117 -7.92 5.07 3.59
CA ALA A 117 -7.23 6.36 3.70
C ALA A 117 -8.16 7.50 4.18
N ALA A 118 -9.47 7.43 3.90
CA ALA A 118 -10.44 8.38 4.47
C ALA A 118 -10.62 8.21 5.99
N GLN A 119 -10.31 7.02 6.52
CA GLN A 119 -10.36 6.74 7.96
C GLN A 119 -9.06 7.12 8.64
N VAL A 120 -7.92 6.66 8.14
CA VAL A 120 -6.62 6.80 8.83
C VAL A 120 -5.74 7.90 8.24
N GLY A 121 -6.12 8.54 7.13
CA GLY A 121 -5.27 9.49 6.42
C GLY A 121 -4.29 8.78 5.48
N ARG A 122 -3.46 9.56 4.78
CA ARG A 122 -2.33 9.03 3.98
C ARG A 122 -1.02 9.12 4.77
N ASP A 123 0.03 8.51 4.23
CA ASP A 123 1.37 8.60 4.77
C ASP A 123 2.03 9.94 4.39
N ASP A 124 2.02 10.86 5.34
CA ASP A 124 2.67 12.17 5.35
C ASP A 124 3.81 12.27 6.38
N GLY A 125 4.27 11.14 6.93
CA GLY A 125 5.58 11.04 7.60
C GLY A 125 5.63 11.43 9.08
N VAL A 126 4.50 11.59 9.78
CA VAL A 126 4.51 11.87 11.22
C VAL A 126 4.42 10.59 12.03
N ALA A 127 5.51 10.28 12.76
CA ALA A 127 5.54 9.22 13.75
C ALA A 127 4.67 9.61 14.95
N ALA A 128 3.67 8.79 15.24
CA ALA A 128 2.90 8.87 16.48
C ALA A 128 2.96 7.49 17.14
N SER A 129 3.21 7.48 18.45
CA SER A 129 3.29 6.23 19.22
C SER A 129 1.89 5.70 19.50
N CYS A 130 1.71 4.39 19.38
CA CYS A 130 0.44 3.76 19.74
C CYS A 130 0.26 3.81 21.27
N SER A 131 -0.60 4.72 21.77
CA SER A 131 -1.14 4.66 23.13
C SER A 131 -2.59 4.23 23.05
N MET A 132 -2.82 2.92 23.20
CA MET A 132 -4.18 2.39 23.33
C MET A 132 -4.63 2.47 24.80
N PRO A 133 -5.81 3.05 25.10
CA PRO A 133 -6.39 2.92 26.43
C PRO A 133 -6.71 1.45 26.67
N MET A 134 -6.09 0.87 27.70
CA MET A 134 -6.50 -0.39 28.31
C MET A 134 -7.95 -0.22 28.79
N LEU A 135 -8.93 -0.56 27.95
CA LEU A 135 -10.30 -0.79 28.42
C LEU A 135 -10.27 -2.09 29.21
N ILE A 136 -9.88 -1.96 30.48
CA ILE A 136 -10.07 -2.96 31.53
C ILE A 136 -11.57 -3.25 31.55
N ARG A 137 -11.96 -4.41 31.03
CA ARG A 137 -13.33 -4.91 31.11
C ARG A 137 -13.54 -5.31 32.57
N PRO A 138 -14.39 -4.62 33.37
CA PRO A 138 -14.66 -5.08 34.72
C PRO A 138 -15.35 -6.43 34.63
N SER A 139 -14.74 -7.43 35.24
CA SER A 139 -15.33 -8.75 35.46
C SER A 139 -16.62 -8.55 36.25
N ARG A 140 -17.78 -8.73 35.62
CA ARG A 140 -19.04 -8.92 36.33
C ARG A 140 -19.04 -10.34 36.89
N SER A 141 -18.48 -10.51 38.09
CA SER A 141 -18.85 -11.63 38.96
C SER A 141 -20.14 -11.24 39.68
N GLY A 142 -21.25 -11.88 39.30
CA GLY A 142 -22.57 -11.62 39.86
C GLY A 142 -23.54 -12.69 39.38
N CYS A 143 -23.46 -13.86 40.02
CA CYS A 143 -24.51 -14.79 40.44
C CYS A 143 -23.81 -16.02 41.03
#